data_AF-A0A2U8DP27-F1
#
_entry.id   AF-A0A2U8DP27-F1
#
_cell.length_a   1.000
_cell.length_b   1.000
_cell.length_c   1.000
_cell.angle_alpha   90.00
_cell.angle_beta   90.00
_cell.angle_gamma   90.00
#
_symmetry.space_group_name_H-M   'P 1'
#
loop_
_entity.id
_entity.type
_entity.pdbx_description
1 polymer ?
#
loop_
_entity_poly.entity_id
_entity_poly.type
_entity_poly.pdbx_seq_one_letter_code
_entity_poly.pdbx_strand_id
1 'polypeptide(L)'
;MEWIYLILAILFEIAGTTLMKVSYGFTKILPTIGTFLGYIICFICLSMALKKIDISVAYAIWSAAGLVILSTIGIFVFKESISVLKVVSLAFIVLGVIGLNLSGVSH
;
A
#
# COMPACT_ATOMS: atom_id res chain seq x y z
N MET A 1 17.19 9.33 5.86
CA MET A 1 17.22 7.85 5.70
C MET A 1 15.83 7.23 5.88
N GLU A 2 14.85 7.98 6.37
CA GLU A 2 13.47 7.54 6.65
C GLU A 2 12.67 7.18 5.40
N TRP A 3 12.93 7.88 4.30
CA TRP A 3 12.31 7.61 3.01
C TRP A 3 12.60 6.20 2.50
N ILE A 4 13.78 5.64 2.82
CA ILE A 4 14.12 4.25 2.50
C ILE A 4 13.27 3.29 3.31
N TYR A 5 13.05 3.56 4.61
CA TYR A 5 12.14 2.76 5.43
C TYR A 5 10.69 2.85 4.93
N LEU A 6 10.28 4.03 4.43
CA LEU A 6 8.95 4.22 3.85
C LEU A 6 8.77 3.40 2.56
N ILE A 7 9.75 3.43 1.67
CA ILE A 7 9.78 2.58 0.46
C ILE A 7 9.77 1.10 0.83
N LEU A 8 10.57 0.71 1.83
CA LEU A 8 10.66 -0.68 2.28
C LEU A 8 9.34 -1.13 2.92
N ALA A 9 8.66 -0.25 3.67
CA ALA A 9 7.33 -0.51 4.22
C ALA A 9 6.31 -0.77 3.10
N ILE A 10 6.31 0.07 2.06
CA ILE A 10 5.43 -0.10 0.89
C ILE A 10 5.69 -1.46 0.21
N LEU A 11 6.96 -1.82 -0.03
CA LEU A 11 7.31 -3.12 -0.63
C LEU A 11 6.82 -4.31 0.20
N PHE A 12 6.99 -4.25 1.53
CA PHE A 12 6.52 -5.29 2.43
C PHE A 12 4.99 -5.36 2.52
N GLU A 13 4.31 -4.22 2.51
CA GLU A 13 2.85 -4.16 2.40
C GLU A 13 2.39 -4.89 1.13
N ILE A 14 2.95 -4.50 -0.02
CA ILE A 14 2.57 -5.05 -1.32
C ILE A 14 2.80 -6.56 -1.37
N ALA A 15 3.94 -7.03 -0.87
CA ALA A 15 4.23 -8.45 -0.76
C ALA A 15 3.19 -9.14 0.14
N GLY A 16 2.92 -8.58 1.32
CA GLY A 16 1.92 -9.08 2.26
C GLY A 16 0.52 -9.16 1.66
N THR A 17 0.02 -8.09 1.04
CA THR A 17 -1.30 -8.08 0.42
C THR A 17 -1.39 -9.02 -0.78
N THR A 18 -0.31 -9.15 -1.55
CA THR A 18 -0.26 -10.11 -2.67
C THR A 18 -0.36 -11.54 -2.15
N LEU A 19 0.41 -11.88 -1.10
CA LEU A 19 0.34 -13.19 -0.44
C LEU A 19 -1.04 -13.45 0.17
N MET A 20 -1.69 -12.43 0.74
CA MET A 20 -3.04 -12.53 1.29
C MET A 20 -4.04 -12.95 0.22
N LYS A 21 -3.94 -12.33 -0.97
CA LYS A 21 -4.81 -12.62 -2.10
C LYS A 21 -4.54 -13.99 -2.72
N VAL A 22 -3.27 -14.44 -2.73
CA VAL A 22 -2.88 -15.80 -3.13
C VAL A 22 -3.30 -16.86 -2.11
N SER A 23 -3.51 -16.49 -0.84
CA SER A 23 -3.91 -17.43 0.21
C SER A 23 -5.36 -17.92 0.07
N TYR A 24 -6.11 -17.48 -0.96
CA TYR A 24 -7.52 -17.85 -1.20
C TYR A 24 -8.39 -17.75 0.07
N GLY A 25 -8.22 -16.68 0.86
CA GLY A 25 -8.94 -16.52 2.12
C GLY A 25 -8.40 -17.38 3.27
N PHE A 26 -7.07 -17.46 3.40
CA PHE A 26 -6.34 -18.14 4.49
C PHE A 26 -6.31 -19.68 4.45
N THR A 27 -6.65 -20.30 3.32
CA THR A 27 -6.64 -21.77 3.19
C THR A 27 -5.24 -22.39 3.21
N LYS A 28 -4.20 -21.61 2.90
CA LYS A 28 -2.79 -22.03 2.89
C LYS A 28 -2.02 -21.38 4.05
N ILE A 29 -1.53 -22.20 4.98
CA ILE A 29 -0.85 -21.74 6.22
C ILE A 29 0.47 -21.00 5.93
N LEU A 30 1.27 -21.45 4.95
CA LEU A 30 2.53 -20.80 4.56
C LEU A 30 2.37 -19.33 4.14
N PRO A 31 1.53 -18.99 3.13
CA PRO A 31 1.34 -17.61 2.70
C PRO A 31 0.55 -16.77 3.72
N THR A 32 -0.28 -17.37 4.58
CA THR A 32 -0.89 -16.69 5.74
C THR A 32 0.16 -16.14 6.71
N ILE A 33 1.15 -16.97 7.10
CA ILE A 33 2.23 -16.54 8.00
C ILE A 33 3.08 -15.45 7.33
N GLY A 34 3.39 -15.61 6.03
CA GLY A 34 4.11 -14.61 5.25
C GLY A 34 3.37 -13.26 5.17
N THR A 35 2.04 -13.29 5.04
CA THR A 35 1.18 -12.09 5.07
C THR A 35 1.30 -11.37 6.40
N PHE A 36 1.15 -12.09 7.53
CA PHE A 36 1.24 -11.51 8.87
C PHE A 36 2.63 -10.91 9.13
N LEU A 37 3.70 -11.64 8.81
CA LEU A 37 5.07 -11.15 8.96
C LEU A 37 5.32 -9.92 8.07
N GLY A 38 4.84 -9.94 6.83
CA GLY A 38 4.95 -8.81 5.91
C GLY A 38 4.29 -7.54 6.44
N TYR A 39 3.06 -7.67 6.97
CA TYR A 39 2.36 -6.54 7.59
C TYR A 39 3.05 -6.05 8.87
N ILE A 40 3.57 -6.94 9.71
CA ILE A 40 4.32 -6.56 10.92
C ILE A 40 5.56 -5.75 10.54
N ILE A 41 6.36 -6.25 9.59
CA ILE A 41 7.58 -5.57 9.15
C ILE A 41 7.24 -4.23 8.48
N CYS A 42 6.18 -4.18 7.68
CA CYS A 42 5.67 -2.94 7.09
C CYS A 42 5.35 -1.92 8.18
N PHE A 43 4.57 -2.29 9.19
CA PHE A 43 4.19 -1.38 10.27
C PHE A 43 5.38 -0.90 11.09
N ILE A 44 6.38 -1.75 11.32
CA ILE A 44 7.61 -1.36 12.01
C ILE A 44 8.41 -0.34 11.18
N CYS A 45 8.59 -0.59 9.88
CA CYS A 45 9.27 0.35 8.99
C CYS A 45 8.51 1.68 8.86
N LEU A 46 7.18 1.63 8.76
CA LEU A 46 6.33 2.82 8.74
C LEU A 46 6.48 3.59 10.05
N SER A 47 6.39 2.93 11.20
CA SER A 47 6.60 3.55 12.53
C SER A 47 7.97 4.22 12.65
N MET A 48 9.03 3.61 12.10
CA MET A 48 10.35 4.24 12.03
C MET A 48 10.39 5.47 11.11
N ALA A 49 9.69 5.45 9.98
CA ALA A 49 9.60 6.60 9.08
C ALA A 49 8.82 7.76 9.70
N LEU A 50 7.75 7.45 10.46
CA LEU A 50 6.91 8.41 11.17
C LEU A 50 7.64 9.14 12.31
N LYS A 51 8.79 8.65 12.79
CA LYS A 51 9.56 9.34 13.84
C LYS A 51 10.16 10.68 13.39
N LYS A 52 10.29 10.92 12.09
CA LYS A 52 10.86 12.17 11.56
C LYS A 52 10.11 12.76 10.36
N ILE A 53 9.11 12.06 9.83
CA ILE A 53 8.20 12.58 8.82
C ILE A 53 6.84 12.75 9.47
N ASP A 54 6.17 13.87 9.20
CA ASP A 54 4.80 14.10 9.63
C ASP A 54 3.88 12.94 9.25
N ILE A 55 3.07 12.52 10.22
CA ILE A 55 2.11 11.42 10.07
C ILE A 55 1.27 11.58 8.80
N SER A 56 0.80 12.79 8.54
CA SER A 56 -0.05 13.11 7.40
C SER A 56 0.65 12.87 6.07
N VAL A 57 1.92 13.31 5.94
CA VAL A 57 2.69 13.18 4.70
C VAL A 57 3.07 11.72 4.47
N ALA A 58 3.55 11.03 5.51
CA ALA A 58 3.95 9.65 5.42
C ALA A 58 2.79 8.72 5.06
N TYR A 59 1.62 8.88 5.71
CA TYR A 59 0.43 8.11 5.37
C TYR A 59 -0.09 8.42 3.97
N ALA A 60 -0.07 9.69 3.53
CA ALA A 60 -0.50 10.06 2.19
C ALA A 60 0.35 9.36 1.12
N ILE A 61 1.68 9.37 1.26
CA ILE A 61 2.60 8.71 0.32
C ILE A 61 2.42 7.19 0.39
N TRP A 62 2.37 6.61 1.60
CA TRP A 62 2.21 5.18 1.80
C TRP A 62 0.92 4.67 1.17
N SER A 63 -0.21 5.33 1.43
CA SER A 63 -1.52 4.97 0.84
C SER A 63 -1.57 5.19 -0.68
N ALA A 64 -1.02 6.29 -1.21
CA ALA A 64 -0.99 6.53 -2.65
C ALA A 64 -0.17 5.46 -3.39
N ALA A 65 1.06 5.23 -2.92
CA ALA A 65 2.00 4.30 -3.55
C ALA A 65 1.51 2.85 -3.42
N GLY A 66 1.07 2.45 -2.22
CA GLY A 66 0.50 1.13 -1.96
C GLY A 66 -0.67 0.85 -2.90
N LEU A 67 -1.62 1.78 -3.03
CA LEU A 67 -2.81 1.61 -3.87
C LEU A 67 -2.48 1.52 -5.37
N VAL A 68 -1.58 2.37 -5.88
CA VAL A 68 -1.16 2.33 -7.29
C VAL A 68 -0.48 1.01 -7.62
N ILE A 69 0.43 0.54 -6.75
CA ILE A 69 1.19 -0.68 -7.01
C ILE A 69 0.31 -1.92 -6.83
N LEU A 70 -0.52 -2.00 -5.77
CA LEU A 70 -1.50 -3.08 -5.58
C LEU A 70 -2.46 -3.17 -6.76
N SER A 71 -2.95 -2.04 -7.25
CA SER A 71 -3.87 -2.02 -8.39
C SER A 71 -3.18 -2.55 -9.65
N THR A 72 -1.96 -2.09 -9.91
CA THR A 72 -1.13 -2.58 -11.04
C THR A 72 -0.89 -4.08 -10.94
N ILE A 73 -0.55 -4.59 -9.75
CA ILE A 73 -0.37 -6.04 -9.49
C ILE A 73 -1.70 -6.79 -9.64
N GLY A 74 -2.81 -6.23 -9.16
CA GLY A 74 -4.16 -6.79 -9.33
C GLY A 74 -4.50 -7.02 -10.81
N ILE A 75 -4.13 -6.06 -11.66
CA ILE A 75 -4.35 -6.14 -13.10
C ILE A 75 -3.42 -7.18 -13.74
N PHE A 76 -2.11 -7.12 -13.47
CA PHE A 76 -1.12 -7.97 -14.14
C PHE A 76 -1.11 -9.42 -13.63
N VAL A 77 -1.11 -9.60 -12.31
CA VAL A 77 -0.94 -10.91 -11.65
C VAL A 77 -2.27 -11.63 -11.49
N PHE A 78 -3.32 -10.92 -11.05
CA PHE A 78 -4.62 -11.54 -10.78
C PHE A 78 -5.57 -11.48 -11.99
N LYS A 79 -5.15 -10.87 -13.12
CA LYS A 79 -5.98 -10.64 -14.31
C LYS A 79 -7.37 -10.12 -13.95
N GLU A 80 -7.43 -9.25 -12.94
CA GLU A 80 -8.68 -8.75 -12.44
C GLU A 80 -9.37 -7.93 -13.52
N SER A 81 -10.65 -8.17 -13.80
CA SER A 81 -11.37 -7.51 -14.88
C SER A 81 -11.28 -5.99 -14.73
N ILE A 82 -10.57 -5.36 -15.65
CA ILE A 82 -10.42 -3.91 -15.75
C ILE A 82 -11.71 -3.38 -16.36
N SER A 83 -12.69 -3.06 -15.52
CA SER A 83 -13.82 -2.28 -15.98
C SER A 83 -13.38 -0.82 -16.12
N VAL A 84 -13.85 -0.13 -17.17
CA VAL A 84 -13.62 1.30 -17.35
C VAL A 84 -14.01 2.08 -16.10
N LEU A 85 -15.10 1.66 -15.44
CA LEU A 85 -15.54 2.22 -14.17
C LEU A 85 -14.51 2.05 -13.05
N LYS A 86 -13.81 0.90 -13.00
CA LYS A 86 -12.78 0.61 -12.00
C LYS A 86 -11.58 1.55 -12.15
N VAL A 87 -11.16 1.80 -13.40
CA VAL A 87 -10.04 2.70 -13.71
C VAL A 87 -10.39 4.15 -13.37
N VAL A 88 -11.60 4.59 -13.73
CA VAL A 88 -12.08 5.94 -13.39
C VAL A 88 -12.16 6.12 -11.87
N SER A 89 -12.70 5.15 -11.15
CA SER A 89 -12.74 5.19 -9.68
C SER A 89 -11.33 5.21 -9.07
N LEU A 90 -10.39 4.42 -9.60
CA LEU A 90 -9.01 4.43 -9.14
C LEU A 90 -8.35 5.79 -9.37
N ALA A 91 -8.57 6.40 -10.54
CA ALA A 91 -8.07 7.74 -10.85
C ALA A 91 -8.65 8.80 -9.91
N PHE A 92 -9.94 8.71 -9.56
CA PHE A 92 -10.57 9.57 -8.56
C PHE A 92 -9.97 9.40 -7.16
N ILE A 93 -9.68 8.16 -6.73
CA ILE A 93 -9.02 7.90 -5.46
C ILE A 93 -7.62 8.53 -5.45
N VAL A 94 -6.83 8.32 -6.52
CA VAL A 94 -5.49 8.90 -6.64
C VAL A 94 -5.56 10.43 -6.63
N LEU A 95 -6.49 11.04 -7.37
CA LEU A 95 -6.72 12.49 -7.34
C LEU A 95 -7.12 12.99 -5.96
N GLY A 96 -7.97 12.25 -5.23
CA GLY A 96 -8.36 12.58 -3.86
C GLY A 96 -7.18 12.53 -2.90
N VAL A 97 -6.29 11.54 -3.02
CA VAL A 97 -5.07 11.44 -2.20
C VAL A 97 -4.08 12.54 -2.54
N ILE A 98 -3.90 12.87 -3.82
CA ILE A 98 -3.08 14.02 -4.25
C ILE A 98 -3.66 15.32 -3.70
N GLY A 99 -4.99 15.49 -3.76
CA GLY A 99 -5.70 16.63 -3.17
C GLY A 99 -5.49 16.74 -1.67
N LEU A 100 -5.57 15.62 -0.94
CA LEU A 100 -5.26 15.58 0.50
C LEU A 100 -3.79 15.92 0.79
N ASN A 101 -2.86 15.39 0.00
CA ASN A 101 -1.43 15.67 0.15
C ASN A 101 -1.12 17.17 -0.11
N LEU A 102 -1.74 17.77 -1.13
CA LEU A 102 -1.61 19.19 -1.47
C LEU A 102 -2.38 20.12 -0.53
N SER A 103 -3.51 19.68 0.01
CA SER A 103 -4.31 20.47 0.96
C SER A 103 -3.59 20.75 2.27
N GLY A 104 -2.43 20.12 2.48
CA GLY A 104 -1.52 20.52 3.53
C GLY A 104 -2.19 20.42 4.89
N VAL A 105 -2.28 19.20 5.43
CA VAL A 105 -2.02 19.04 6.87
C VAL A 105 -0.51 19.22 7.07
N SER A 106 -0.03 20.40 6.69
CA SER A 106 1.26 20.99 6.99
C SER A 106 0.90 22.18 7.89
N HIS A 107 0.71 21.87 9.16
CA HIS A 107 0.61 22.85 10.21
C HIS A 107 1.81 22.70 11.12
#